data_AF-A0A1N6S7S7-F1
#
_entry.id   AF-A0A1N6S7S7-F1
#
_cell.length_a   1.000
_cell.length_b   1.000
_cell.length_c   1.000
_cell.angle_alpha   90.00
_cell.angle_beta   90.00
_cell.angle_gamma   90.00
#
_symmetry.space_group_name_H-M   'P 1'
#
loop_
_entity.id
_entity.type
_entity.pdbx_description
1 polymer ?
#
loop_
_entity_poly.entity_id
_entity_poly.type
_entity_poly.pdbx_seq_one_letter_code
_entity_poly.pdbx_strand_id
1 'polypeptide(L)' 'MTTKKPDFVVIDGCVQEGSTVFVKGTPYAPPSKEVAEDLVKQGVIAPIKSEAGQAVLKAAGGDLLGD' A
#
# COMPACT_ATOMS: atom_id res chain seq x y z
N MET A 1 18.60 5.48 -12.21
CA MET A 1 17.55 4.48 -11.93
C MET A 1 16.79 4.98 -10.71
N THR A 2 15.57 5.48 -10.87
CA THR A 2 14.84 6.10 -9.76
C THR A 2 14.20 5.01 -8.90
N THR A 3 14.77 4.76 -7.73
CA THR A 3 14.22 3.84 -6.74
C THR A 3 12.91 4.43 -6.21
N LYS A 4 11.77 4.03 -6.80
CA LYS A 4 10.45 4.36 -6.26
C LYS A 4 10.31 3.68 -4.90
N LYS A 5 10.54 4.42 -3.82
CA LYS A 5 10.16 3.98 -2.48
C LYS A 5 8.63 3.83 -2.46
N PRO A 6 8.08 2.79 -1.82
CA PRO A 6 6.64 2.69 -1.68
C PRO A 6 6.18 3.83 -0.77
N ASP A 7 5.50 4.81 -1.35
CA ASP A 7 4.86 5.92 -0.62
C ASP A 7 3.41 5.60 -0.22
N PHE A 8 2.88 4.46 -0.66
CA PHE A 8 1.51 4.01 -0.44
C PHE A 8 1.44 2.59 0.11
N VAL A 9 0.29 2.24 0.68
CA VAL A 9 -0.01 0.91 1.21
C VAL A 9 -1.46 0.60 0.87
N VAL A 10 -1.74 -0.65 0.53
CA VAL A 10 -3.10 -1.11 0.28
C VAL A 10 -3.86 -1.07 1.60
N ILE A 11 -4.95 -0.30 1.69
CA ILE A 11 -5.77 -0.25 2.90
C ILE A 11 -7.07 -1.03 2.75
N ASP A 12 -7.49 -1.27 1.51
CA ASP A 12 -8.72 -1.97 1.20
C ASP A 12 -8.57 -2.78 -0.09
N GLY A 13 -9.09 -4.00 -0.10
CA GLY A 13 -8.99 -4.93 -1.24
C GLY A 13 -7.57 -5.42 -1.55
N CYS A 14 -7.29 -5.61 -2.84
CA CYS A 14 -6.00 -6.01 -3.38
C CYS A 14 -5.72 -5.29 -4.71
N VAL A 15 -4.48 -4.87 -4.91
CA VAL A 15 -4.00 -4.29 -6.16
C VAL A 15 -3.24 -5.35 -6.93
N GLN A 16 -3.66 -5.65 -8.16
CA GLN A 16 -2.92 -6.55 -9.04
C GLN A 16 -2.16 -5.73 -10.08
N GLU A 17 -0.83 -5.81 -10.02
CA GLU A 17 0.09 -5.23 -11.00
C GLU A 17 0.79 -6.36 -11.76
N GLY A 18 0.30 -6.65 -12.97
CA GLY A 18 0.80 -7.76 -13.77
C GLY A 18 0.65 -9.10 -13.05
N SER A 19 1.78 -9.72 -12.69
CA SER A 19 1.83 -10.99 -11.95
C SER A 19 1.95 -10.83 -10.44
N THR A 20 2.07 -9.59 -9.93
CA THR A 20 2.21 -9.32 -8.48
C THR A 20 0.88 -8.85 -7.93
N VAL A 21 0.44 -9.47 -6.83
CA VAL A 21 -0.76 -9.06 -6.10
C VAL A 21 -0.34 -8.45 -4.77
N PHE A 22 -0.67 -7.18 -4.57
CA PHE A 22 -0.49 -6.45 -3.31
C PHE A 22 -1.80 -6.49 -2.54
N VAL A 23 -1.79 -7.14 -1.38
CA VAL A 23 -2.97 -7.24 -0.53
C VAL A 23 -2.95 -6.17 0.55
N LYS A 24 -4.08 -5.98 1.22
CA LYS A 24 -4.21 -5.07 2.37
C LYS A 24 -3.02 -5.15 3.34
N GLY A 25 -2.44 -3.98 3.57
CA GLY A 25 -1.28 -3.70 4.41
C GLY A 25 0.07 -4.04 3.80
N THR A 26 0.09 -4.44 2.53
CA THR A 26 1.33 -4.51 1.75
C THR A 26 1.69 -3.11 1.25
N PRO A 27 2.95 -2.66 1.44
CA PRO A 27 3.43 -1.42 0.83
C PRO A 27 3.37 -1.55 -0.69
N TYR A 28 2.76 -0.55 -1.32
CA TYR A 28 2.53 -0.49 -2.75
C TYR A 28 3.22 0.73 -3.35
N ALA A 29 3.97 0.50 -4.43
CA ALA A 29 4.66 1.54 -5.18
C ALA A 29 4.02 1.66 -6.57
N PRO A 30 3.10 2.62 -6.79
CA PRO A 30 2.44 2.76 -8.08
C PRO A 30 3.44 3.08 -9.22
N PRO A 31 3.24 2.52 -10.42
CA PRO A 31 4.13 2.73 -11.56
C PRO A 31 4.10 4.18 -12.07
N SER A 32 2.96 4.86 -11.94
CA SER A 32 2.72 6.25 -12.38
C SER A 32 1.80 7.00 -11.41
N LYS A 33 1.88 8.34 -11.42
CA LYS A 33 1.05 9.21 -10.57
C LYS A 33 -0.45 9.02 -10.86
N GLU A 34 -0.83 8.83 -12.12
CA GLU A 34 -2.22 8.59 -12.51
C GLU A 34 -2.81 7.34 -11.85
N VAL A 35 -2.06 6.23 -11.86
CA VAL A 35 -2.43 4.98 -11.16
C VAL A 35 -2.51 5.19 -9.65
N ALA A 36 -1.58 5.97 -9.08
CA ALA A 36 -1.61 6.31 -7.66
C ALA A 36 -2.90 7.07 -7.30
N GLU A 37 -3.24 8.10 -8.06
CA GLU A 37 -4.42 8.93 -7.81
C GLU A 37 -5.71 8.16 -8.02
N ASP A 38 -5.78 7.27 -9.00
CA ASP A 38 -6.95 6.43 -9.23
C ASP A 38 -7.18 5.45 -8.07
N LEU A 39 -6.15 4.72 -7.66
CA LEU A 39 -6.24 3.78 -6.52
C LEU A 39 -6.51 4.50 -5.19
N VAL A 40 -5.98 5.71 -5.00
CA VAL A 40 -6.29 6.54 -3.82
C VAL A 40 -7.73 7.04 -3.88
N LYS A 41 -8.23 7.47 -5.04
CA LYS A 41 -9.62 7.89 -5.23
C LYS A 41 -10.60 6.75 -5.00
N GLN A 42 -10.25 5.54 -5.42
CA GLN A 42 -11.04 4.34 -5.16
C GLN A 42 -10.99 3.92 -3.68
N GLY A 43 -10.07 4.46 -2.87
CA GLY A 43 -9.89 4.08 -1.46
C GLY A 43 -9.17 2.75 -1.27
N VAL A 44 -8.55 2.21 -2.32
CA VAL A 44 -7.83 0.93 -2.31
C VAL A 44 -6.47 1.08 -1.64
N ILE A 45 -5.78 2.19 -1.90
CA ILE A 45 -4.47 2.49 -1.30
C ILE A 45 -4.50 3.83 -0.57
N ALA A 46 -3.67 3.95 0.47
CA ALA A 46 -3.45 5.19 1.20
C ALA A 46 -1.96 5.51 1.34
N PRO A 47 -1.58 6.79 1.53
CA PRO A 47 -0.20 7.16 1.80
C PRO A 47 0.26 6.51 3.11
N ILE A 48 1.44 5.88 3.12
CA ILE A 48 1.99 5.26 4.35
C ILE A 48 2.29 6.30 5.43
N LYS A 49 2.54 7.55 5.01
CA LYS A 49 2.69 8.72 5.88
C LYS A 49 1.38 9.22 6.52
N SER A 50 0.23 8.67 6.11
CA SER A 50 -1.07 8.97 6.70
C SER A 50 -1.40 7.96 7.79
N GLU A 51 -2.19 8.38 8.79
CA GLU A 51 -2.56 7.53 9.93
C GLU A 51 -3.23 6.23 9.49
N ALA A 52 -4.13 6.29 8.50
CA ALA A 52 -4.78 5.11 7.93
C ALA A 52 -3.80 4.14 7.25
N GLY A 53 -2.84 4.67 6.48
CA GLY A 53 -1.83 3.85 5.82
C GLY A 53 -0.88 3.22 6.84
N GLN A 54 -0.37 4.02 7.77
CA GLN A 54 0.53 3.54 8.81
C GLN A 54 -0.15 2.50 9.71
N ALA A 55 -1.42 2.69 10.07
CA ALA A 55 -2.18 1.75 10.87
C ALA A 55 -2.31 0.38 10.18
N VAL A 56 -2.67 0.37 8.89
CA VAL A 56 -2.84 -0.88 8.14
C VAL A 56 -1.51 -1.56 7.82
N LEU A 57 -0.46 -0.79 7.51
CA LEU A 57 0.90 -1.33 7.34
C LEU A 57 1.39 -2.00 8.63
N LYS A 58 1.13 -1.35 9.77
CA LYS A 58 1.50 -1.87 11.10
C LYS A 58 0.66 -3.08 11.48
N ALA A 59 -0.61 -3.13 11.09
CA ALA A 59 -1.49 -4.27 11.29
C ALA A 59 -1.15 -5.47 10.38
N ALA A 60 -0.65 -5.25 9.16
CA ALA A 60 -0.28 -6.34 8.25
C ALA A 60 1.17 -6.81 8.36
N GLY A 61 2.04 -6.02 8.98
CA GLY A 61 3.47 -6.29 9.12
C GLY A 61 3.99 -6.33 10.57
N GLY A 62 3.12 -6.57 11.56
CA GLY A 62 3.46 -6.42 12.98
C GLY A 62 3.45 -7.69 13.84
N ASP A 63 2.97 -8.84 13.36
CA ASP A 63 2.96 -10.07 14.15
C ASP A 63 4.30 -10.82 14.05
N LEU A 64 5.29 -10.31 14.78
CA LEU A 64 6.45 -11.07 15.29
C LEU A 64 6.68 -10.83 16.80
N LEU A 65 5.67 -10.41 17.55
CA LEU A 65 5.68 -10.39 19.01
C LEU A 65 4.22 -10.52 19.48
N GLY A 66 3.71 -11.71 19.82
CA GLY A 66 4.18 -12.56 20.90
C GLY A 66 3.35 -12.24 22.14
N ASP A 67 2.57 -13.23 22.58
CA ASP A 67 1.65 -13.33 23.73
C ASP A 67 1.82 -12.35 24.91
#